data_AF-A0A2F0AGA2-F1
#
_entry.id   AF-A0A2F0AGA2-F1
#
_cell.length_a   1.000
_cell.length_b   1.000
_cell.length_c   1.000
_cell.angle_alpha   90.00
_cell.angle_beta   90.00
_cell.angle_gamma   90.00
#
_symmetry.space_group_name_H-M   'P 1'
#
loop_
_entity.id
_entity.type
_entity.pdbx_description
1 polymer ?
#
loop_
_entity_poly.entity_id
_entity_poly.type
_entity_poly.pdbx_seq_one_letter_code
_entity_poly.pdbx_strand_id
1 'polypeptide(L)'
;MRLISNFIILLGLLFPLEYSDYGFEIFSLSGDAKIHSSAGCPHDYSMSINDLYTLNDFHKKGKLSLTYTNYYSGLVSYFQSSYIYKSTDKAKIGISFLHKEIKDIPNTQNAWADVGSIISQDQIDYSNIEYYDDRQVALILLYSSSSRLGSYGLKIKPIYTSL
;
A
#
# COMPACT_ATOMS: atom_id res chain seq x y z
N MET A 1 -28.72 -6.88 -15.07
CA MET A 1 -27.95 -5.84 -14.33
C MET A 1 -28.22 -5.82 -12.82
N ARG A 2 -29.46 -6.02 -12.32
CA ARG A 2 -29.73 -6.00 -10.86
C ARG A 2 -29.01 -7.09 -10.05
N LEU A 3 -28.81 -8.29 -10.60
CA LEU A 3 -28.12 -9.38 -9.89
C LEU A 3 -26.63 -9.09 -9.60
N ILE A 4 -25.92 -8.46 -10.54
CA ILE A 4 -24.49 -8.16 -10.37
C ILE A 4 -24.29 -7.05 -9.33
N SER A 5 -25.17 -6.05 -9.32
CA SER A 5 -25.17 -4.98 -8.31
C SER A 5 -25.41 -5.52 -6.91
N ASN A 6 -26.33 -6.47 -6.74
CA ASN A 6 -26.59 -7.09 -5.43
C ASN A 6 -25.40 -7.95 -4.96
N PHE A 7 -24.69 -8.60 -5.90
CA PHE A 7 -23.52 -9.43 -5.57
C PHE A 7 -22.33 -8.60 -5.05
N ILE A 8 -22.11 -7.41 -5.61
CA ILE A 8 -21.04 -6.49 -5.18
C ILE A 8 -21.31 -5.93 -3.78
N ILE A 9 -22.57 -5.61 -3.48
CA ILE A 9 -22.97 -5.12 -2.15
C ILE A 9 -22.81 -6.22 -1.09
N LEU A 10 -23.12 -7.48 -1.44
CA LEU A 10 -22.96 -8.60 -0.52
C LEU A 10 -21.48 -8.92 -0.22
N LEU A 11 -20.59 -8.77 -1.22
CA LEU A 11 -19.16 -9.02 -1.04
C LEU A 11 -18.50 -8.02 -0.06
N GLY A 12 -19.01 -6.78 -0.02
CA GLY A 12 -18.51 -5.73 0.87
C GLY A 12 -18.86 -5.95 2.34
N LEU A 13 -19.85 -6.81 2.64
CA LEU A 13 -20.28 -7.13 4.01
C LEU A 13 -19.57 -8.37 4.60
N LEU A 14 -18.78 -9.09 3.80
CA LEU A 14 -18.09 -10.32 4.23
C LEU A 14 -16.75 -10.07 4.93
N PHE A 15 -16.27 -8.82 4.95
CA PHE A 15 -15.03 -8.47 5.62
C PHE A 15 -15.34 -7.65 6.88
N PRO A 16 -14.91 -8.09 8.07
CA PRO A 16 -14.99 -7.24 9.25
C PRO A 16 -14.18 -5.96 8.98
N LEU A 17 -14.83 -4.80 9.13
CA LEU A 17 -14.16 -3.50 9.18
C LEU A 17 -13.46 -3.40 10.55
N GLU A 18 -12.31 -4.04 10.69
CA GLU A 18 -11.40 -3.73 11.78
C GLU A 18 -10.69 -2.42 11.44
N TYR A 19 -11.23 -1.32 11.98
CA TYR A 19 -10.55 -0.03 11.97
C TYR A 19 -9.45 -0.07 13.02
N SER A 20 -8.21 -0.24 12.59
CA SER A 20 -7.02 -0.03 13.41
C SER A 20 -6.42 1.31 13.03
N ASP A 21 -6.06 2.14 14.02
CA ASP A 21 -5.33 3.40 13.81
C ASP A 21 -3.95 3.18 13.16
N TYR A 22 -3.47 1.93 13.17
CA TYR A 22 -2.25 1.45 12.53
C TYR A 22 -2.59 0.37 11.50
N GLY A 23 -2.08 0.45 10.27
CA GLY A 23 -2.30 -0.58 9.25
C GLY A 23 -2.57 -0.09 7.84
N PHE A 24 -2.55 1.22 7.59
CA PHE A 24 -2.69 1.80 6.24
C PHE A 24 -1.41 2.46 5.73
N GLU A 25 -0.26 2.20 6.37
CA GLU A 25 1.02 2.84 6.06
C GLU A 25 1.51 2.47 4.65
N ILE A 26 1.14 1.30 4.13
CA ILE A 26 1.46 0.92 2.74
C ILE A 26 0.99 1.96 1.71
N PHE A 27 -0.05 2.75 2.01
CA PHE A 27 -0.58 3.76 1.10
C PHE A 27 0.06 5.14 1.24
N SER A 28 0.85 5.40 2.29
CA SER A 28 1.53 6.68 2.50
C SER A 28 2.92 6.73 1.85
N LEU A 29 3.45 5.57 1.44
CA LEU A 29 4.73 5.48 0.73
C LEU A 29 4.58 5.94 -0.73
N SER A 30 5.56 6.70 -1.22
CA SER A 30 5.58 7.16 -2.60
C SER A 30 5.77 5.98 -3.56
N GLY A 31 4.90 5.84 -4.55
CA GLY A 31 4.85 4.59 -5.33
C GLY A 31 5.77 4.52 -6.55
N ASP A 32 6.44 5.60 -6.95
CA ASP A 32 7.48 5.56 -7.98
C ASP A 32 8.58 6.62 -7.80
N ALA A 33 9.67 6.45 -8.55
CA ALA A 33 10.82 7.35 -8.52
C ALA A 33 10.46 8.80 -8.89
N LYS A 34 9.45 9.02 -9.73
CA LYS A 34 9.05 10.37 -10.16
C LYS A 34 8.41 11.13 -9.02
N ILE A 35 7.46 10.48 -8.33
CA ILE A 35 6.83 11.04 -7.13
C ILE A 35 7.86 11.24 -6.02
N HIS A 36 8.75 10.26 -5.83
CA HIS A 36 9.87 10.38 -4.89
C HIS A 36 10.76 11.60 -5.17
N SER A 37 11.19 11.77 -6.42
CA SER A 37 12.00 12.93 -6.84
C SER A 37 11.25 14.26 -6.74
N SER A 38 9.90 14.21 -6.68
CA SER A 38 9.01 15.36 -6.55
C SER A 38 8.57 15.58 -5.10
N ALA A 39 9.38 15.14 -4.14
CA ALA A 39 9.10 15.25 -2.70
C ALA A 39 7.74 14.65 -2.27
N GLY A 40 7.29 13.59 -2.93
CA GLY A 40 6.00 12.95 -2.65
C GLY A 40 4.81 13.57 -3.39
N CYS A 41 5.02 14.61 -4.21
CA CYS A 41 3.94 15.22 -4.99
C CYS A 41 3.50 14.29 -6.14
N PRO A 42 2.20 13.93 -6.23
CA PRO A 42 1.67 13.17 -7.35
C PRO A 42 1.93 13.88 -8.68
N HIS A 43 2.37 13.12 -9.68
CA HIS A 43 2.71 13.66 -11.00
C HIS A 43 1.90 12.96 -12.09
N ASP A 44 1.34 13.73 -13.02
CA ASP A 44 0.46 13.25 -14.09
C ASP A 44 1.08 12.21 -15.02
N TYR A 45 2.41 12.13 -15.05
CA TYR A 45 3.19 11.15 -15.81
C TYR A 45 3.80 10.06 -14.91
N SER A 46 3.29 9.89 -13.69
CA SER A 46 3.61 8.78 -12.80
C SER A 46 2.83 7.53 -13.22
N MET A 47 3.35 6.35 -12.92
CA MET A 47 2.57 5.10 -13.00
C MET A 47 2.07 4.65 -11.64
N SER A 48 2.29 5.44 -10.58
CA SER A 48 1.85 5.12 -9.24
C SER A 48 0.36 5.30 -9.06
N ILE A 49 -0.40 4.26 -9.39
CA ILE A 49 -1.86 4.26 -9.25
C ILE A 49 -2.29 4.49 -7.80
N ASN A 50 -1.45 4.16 -6.81
CA ASN A 50 -1.71 4.48 -5.40
C ASN A 50 -1.90 5.98 -5.18
N ASP A 51 -1.05 6.80 -5.81
CA ASP A 51 -0.93 8.23 -5.57
C ASP A 51 -1.82 9.06 -6.52
N LEU A 52 -2.28 8.46 -7.62
CA LEU A 52 -3.08 9.12 -8.65
C LEU A 52 -4.59 8.98 -8.40
N TYR A 53 -5.35 10.07 -8.54
CA TYR A 53 -6.81 10.03 -8.49
C TYR A 53 -7.47 9.95 -9.86
N THR A 54 -6.76 10.30 -10.93
CA THR A 54 -7.25 10.26 -12.31
C THR A 54 -6.16 9.73 -13.25
N LEU A 55 -6.56 9.27 -14.43
CA LEU A 55 -5.67 8.75 -15.45
C LEU A 55 -5.85 9.57 -16.74
N ASN A 56 -4.74 10.06 -17.28
CA ASN A 56 -4.68 10.86 -18.52
C ASN A 56 -4.06 10.05 -19.68
N ASP A 57 -3.68 10.72 -20.76
CA ASP A 57 -3.18 10.09 -21.99
C ASP A 57 -1.79 9.45 -21.87
N PHE A 58 -1.07 9.72 -20.79
CA PHE A 58 0.14 8.96 -20.44
C PHE A 58 -0.19 7.50 -20.11
N HIS A 59 -1.41 7.23 -19.60
CA HIS A 59 -1.85 5.93 -19.09
C HIS A 59 -2.54 5.11 -20.18
N LYS A 60 -1.75 4.64 -21.15
CA LYS A 60 -2.22 3.84 -22.29
C LYS A 60 -2.43 2.38 -21.89
N LYS A 61 -3.38 1.70 -22.55
CA LYS A 61 -3.64 0.26 -22.36
C LYS A 61 -2.35 -0.54 -22.52
N GLY A 62 -2.11 -1.49 -21.63
CA GLY A 62 -0.94 -2.37 -21.67
C GLY A 62 0.30 -1.79 -20.99
N LYS A 63 0.25 -0.54 -20.53
CA LYS A 63 1.39 0.07 -19.84
C LYS A 63 1.58 -0.54 -18.46
N LEU A 64 2.79 -1.01 -18.21
CA LEU A 64 3.23 -1.63 -16.95
C LEU A 64 4.34 -0.77 -16.32
N SER A 65 4.36 -0.72 -15.00
CA SER A 65 5.44 -0.16 -14.20
C SER A 65 5.72 -1.07 -13.01
N LEU A 66 6.99 -1.26 -12.70
CA LEU A 66 7.47 -1.98 -11.52
C LEU A 66 8.42 -1.04 -10.79
N THR A 67 8.15 -0.81 -9.51
CA THR A 67 8.97 0.01 -8.62
C THR A 67 9.34 -0.83 -7.41
N TYR A 68 10.59 -0.74 -6.99
CA TYR A 68 11.06 -1.26 -5.72
C TYR A 68 11.85 -0.17 -4.99
N THR A 69 11.59 0.00 -3.70
CA THR A 69 12.21 1.01 -2.85
C THR A 69 12.57 0.40 -1.50
N ASN A 70 13.77 0.75 -1.01
CA ASN A 70 14.20 0.46 0.35
C ASN A 70 14.23 1.77 1.15
N TYR A 71 13.60 1.78 2.31
CA TYR A 71 13.63 2.88 3.25
C TYR A 71 14.50 2.53 4.47
N TYR A 72 14.99 3.56 5.14
CA TYR A 72 15.71 3.45 6.42
C TYR A 72 16.83 2.40 6.37
N SER A 73 17.70 2.50 5.35
CA SER A 73 18.83 1.59 5.15
C SER A 73 18.44 0.11 4.97
N GLY A 74 17.24 -0.16 4.44
CA GLY A 74 16.78 -1.51 4.13
C GLY A 74 15.87 -2.12 5.19
N LEU A 75 15.53 -1.39 6.26
CA LEU A 75 14.62 -1.85 7.29
C LEU A 75 13.18 -2.05 6.75
N VAL A 76 12.74 -1.16 5.85
CA VAL A 76 11.45 -1.29 5.18
C VAL A 76 11.67 -1.49 3.69
N SER A 77 11.15 -2.59 3.16
CA SER A 77 11.08 -2.83 1.72
C SER A 77 9.68 -2.54 1.21
N TYR A 78 9.60 -1.91 0.04
CA TYR A 78 8.35 -1.56 -0.61
C TYR A 78 8.42 -1.88 -2.09
N PHE A 79 7.40 -2.57 -2.59
CA PHE A 79 7.25 -2.94 -3.97
C PHE A 79 5.89 -2.48 -4.48
N GLN A 80 5.88 -1.92 -5.69
CA GLN A 80 4.66 -1.58 -6.39
C GLN A 80 4.72 -2.04 -7.84
N SER A 81 3.67 -2.70 -8.30
CA SER A 81 3.43 -3.01 -9.70
C SER A 81 2.14 -2.35 -10.14
N SER A 82 2.16 -1.61 -11.25
CA SER A 82 1.00 -0.87 -11.76
C SER A 82 0.79 -1.16 -13.24
N TYR A 83 -0.45 -1.45 -13.63
CA TYR A 83 -0.81 -1.84 -14.99
C TYR A 83 -2.10 -1.15 -15.45
N ILE A 84 -2.12 -0.66 -16.69
CA ILE A 84 -3.34 -0.11 -17.30
C ILE A 84 -4.06 -1.19 -18.09
N TYR A 85 -5.12 -1.72 -17.49
CA TYR A 85 -5.95 -2.77 -18.08
C TYR A 85 -6.76 -2.30 -19.28
N LYS A 86 -7.37 -1.10 -19.19
CA LYS A 86 -8.21 -0.53 -20.25
C LYS A 86 -7.94 0.95 -20.39
N SER A 87 -7.91 1.43 -21.63
CA SER A 87 -7.82 2.85 -21.95
C SER A 87 -8.66 3.15 -23.19
N THR A 88 -9.61 4.06 -23.04
CA THR A 88 -10.36 4.72 -24.13
C THR A 88 -10.21 6.23 -23.98
N ASP A 89 -10.72 6.99 -24.95
CA ASP A 89 -10.67 8.45 -24.92
C ASP A 89 -11.42 9.04 -23.72
N LYS A 90 -12.44 8.32 -23.21
CA LYS A 90 -13.31 8.80 -22.12
C LYS A 90 -13.06 8.11 -20.79
N ALA A 91 -12.51 6.90 -20.78
CA ALA A 91 -12.38 6.11 -19.56
C ALA A 91 -11.15 5.21 -19.54
N LYS A 92 -10.54 5.07 -18.37
CA LYS A 92 -9.33 4.28 -18.14
C LYS A 92 -9.48 3.45 -16.86
N ILE A 93 -8.92 2.24 -16.86
CA ILE A 93 -8.90 1.33 -15.71
C ILE A 93 -7.45 0.95 -15.46
N GLY A 94 -6.97 1.28 -14.26
CA GLY A 94 -5.66 0.89 -13.74
C GLY A 94 -5.79 -0.12 -12.60
N ILE A 95 -4.81 -1.00 -12.50
CA ILE A 95 -4.69 -2.00 -11.43
C ILE A 95 -3.29 -1.85 -10.83
N SER A 96 -3.17 -1.83 -9.51
CA SER A 96 -1.89 -1.82 -8.81
C SER A 96 -1.82 -2.90 -7.75
N PHE A 97 -0.66 -3.51 -7.60
CA PHE A 97 -0.30 -4.36 -6.47
C PHE A 97 0.78 -3.66 -5.66
N LEU A 98 0.61 -3.62 -4.34
CA LEU A 98 1.56 -3.03 -3.40
C LEU A 98 1.95 -4.11 -2.38
N HIS A 99 3.22 -4.12 -1.99
CA HIS A 99 3.75 -4.96 -0.93
C HIS A 99 4.73 -4.15 -0.09
N LYS A 100 4.49 -4.07 1.22
CA LYS A 100 5.39 -3.48 2.22
C LYS A 100 5.81 -4.60 3.17
N GLU A 101 7.09 -4.64 3.51
CA GLU A 101 7.61 -5.61 4.46
C GLU A 101 8.69 -4.97 5.35
N ILE A 102 8.61 -5.26 6.64
CA ILE A 102 9.61 -4.97 7.66
C ILE A 102 9.99 -6.30 8.28
N LYS A 103 11.27 -6.68 8.17
CA LYS A 103 11.77 -7.95 8.69
C LYS A 103 12.47 -7.78 10.02
N ASP A 104 12.56 -8.88 10.75
CA ASP A 104 13.43 -9.01 11.91
C ASP A 104 13.14 -7.91 12.95
N ILE A 105 11.87 -7.63 13.23
CA ILE A 105 11.48 -6.68 14.28
C ILE A 105 11.73 -7.35 15.64
N PRO A 106 12.58 -6.79 16.50
CA PRO A 106 12.88 -7.41 17.80
C PRO A 106 11.70 -7.27 18.75
N ASN A 107 11.24 -8.39 19.29
CA ASN A 107 10.36 -8.46 20.44
C ASN A 107 11.19 -8.66 21.71
N THR A 108 11.32 -7.59 22.48
CA THR A 108 12.16 -7.58 23.70
C THR A 108 11.37 -7.82 24.98
N GLN A 109 10.06 -8.13 24.91
CA GLN A 109 9.20 -8.24 26.09
C GLN A 109 9.68 -9.30 27.10
N ASN A 110 10.38 -10.33 26.62
CA ASN A 110 10.91 -11.43 27.44
C ASN A 110 12.42 -11.32 27.71
N ALA A 111 13.06 -10.23 27.28
CA ALA A 111 14.52 -10.08 27.37
C ALA A 111 15.01 -9.67 28.78
N TRP A 112 14.13 -9.22 29.66
CA TRP A 112 14.44 -8.96 31.07
C TRP A 112 13.18 -9.06 31.93
N ALA A 113 13.34 -9.25 33.24
CA ALA A 113 12.24 -9.17 34.19
C ALA A 113 12.03 -7.72 34.62
N ASP A 114 10.86 -7.14 34.34
CA ASP A 114 10.50 -5.81 34.84
C ASP A 114 10.10 -5.89 36.31
N VAL A 115 11.03 -5.50 37.18
CA VAL A 115 10.84 -5.45 38.64
C VAL A 115 10.66 -4.02 39.17
N GLY A 116 10.44 -3.04 38.29
CA GLY A 116 10.20 -1.64 38.66
C GLY A 116 11.46 -0.85 39.10
N SER A 117 12.66 -1.38 38.86
CA SER A 117 13.95 -0.71 39.08
C SER A 117 14.66 -0.44 37.75
N ILE A 118 15.70 0.40 37.79
CA ILE A 118 16.58 0.60 36.62
C ILE A 118 17.22 -0.75 36.26
N ILE A 119 17.04 -1.19 35.02
CA ILE A 119 17.64 -2.42 34.47
C ILE A 119 19.10 -2.12 34.09
N SER A 120 20.04 -2.94 34.56
CA SER A 120 21.43 -2.92 34.10
C SER A 120 21.64 -3.91 32.95
N GLN A 121 22.70 -3.69 32.15
CA GLN A 121 22.91 -4.46 30.91
C GLN A 121 23.13 -5.96 31.16
N ASP A 122 23.69 -6.35 32.30
CA ASP A 122 23.88 -7.74 32.74
C ASP A 122 22.57 -8.46 33.07
N GLN A 123 21.47 -7.72 33.24
CA GLN A 123 20.13 -8.27 33.49
C GLN A 123 19.34 -8.52 32.20
N ILE A 124 19.88 -8.15 31.04
CA ILE A 124 19.25 -8.35 29.74
C ILE A 124 19.77 -9.67 29.14
N ASP A 125 18.86 -10.63 28.97
CA ASP A 125 19.12 -11.86 28.24
C ASP A 125 18.79 -11.65 26.75
N TYR A 126 19.80 -11.29 25.98
CA TYR A 126 19.68 -11.10 24.53
C TYR A 126 19.29 -12.38 23.78
N SER A 127 19.45 -13.57 24.38
CA SER A 127 19.04 -14.83 23.76
C SER A 127 17.51 -15.03 23.76
N ASN A 128 16.79 -14.28 24.61
CA ASN A 128 15.32 -14.29 24.69
C ASN A 128 14.67 -13.23 23.79
N ILE A 129 15.44 -12.51 22.97
CA ILE A 129 14.88 -11.58 21.97
C ILE A 129 14.35 -12.42 20.81
N GLU A 130 13.03 -12.44 20.68
CA GLU A 130 12.34 -13.04 19.53
C GLU A 130 12.24 -12.02 18.39
N TYR A 131 12.01 -12.49 17.18
CA TYR A 131 11.86 -11.65 15.99
C TYR A 131 10.59 -12.00 15.25
N TYR A 132 9.92 -10.99 14.71
CA TYR A 132 8.73 -11.15 13.86
C TYR A 132 8.81 -10.22 12.64
N ASP A 133 7.97 -10.49 11.64
CA ASP A 133 7.91 -9.74 10.38
C ASP A 133 6.56 -9.03 10.26
N ASP A 134 6.56 -7.72 9.97
CA ASP A 134 5.34 -7.00 9.57
C ASP A 134 5.25 -6.96 8.04
N ARG A 135 4.16 -7.52 7.49
CA ARG A 135 3.88 -7.51 6.06
C ARG A 135 2.50 -6.92 5.77
N GLN A 136 2.46 -6.05 4.77
CA GLN A 136 1.23 -5.50 4.23
C GLN A 136 1.17 -5.74 2.72
N VAL A 137 0.03 -6.17 2.22
CA VAL A 137 -0.26 -6.36 0.80
C VAL A 137 -1.53 -5.60 0.45
N ALA A 138 -1.53 -4.87 -0.67
CA ALA A 138 -2.73 -4.22 -1.16
C ALA A 138 -2.92 -4.39 -2.66
N LEU A 139 -4.18 -4.47 -3.08
CA LEU A 139 -4.58 -4.36 -4.48
C LEU A 139 -5.33 -3.04 -4.64
N ILE A 140 -5.04 -2.31 -5.71
CA ILE A 140 -5.70 -1.05 -6.05
C ILE A 140 -6.37 -1.19 -7.40
N LEU A 141 -7.65 -0.87 -7.45
CA LEU A 141 -8.41 -0.73 -8.69
C LEU A 141 -8.82 0.72 -8.85
N LEU A 142 -8.34 1.36 -9.91
CA LEU A 142 -8.68 2.75 -10.23
C LEU A 142 -9.47 2.80 -11.55
N TYR A 143 -10.70 3.26 -11.46
CA TYR A 143 -11.46 3.71 -12.62
C TYR A 143 -11.33 5.23 -12.74
N SER A 144 -10.98 5.75 -13.92
CA SER A 144 -10.98 7.18 -14.19
C SER A 144 -11.75 7.47 -15.47
N SER A 145 -12.45 8.61 -15.49
CA SER A 145 -13.24 9.06 -16.63
C SER A 145 -13.07 10.56 -16.81
N SER A 146 -13.05 10.99 -18.06
CA SER A 146 -12.88 12.38 -18.47
C SER A 146 -14.13 12.89 -19.18
N SER A 147 -14.48 14.14 -18.89
CA SER A 147 -15.57 14.87 -19.54
C SER A 147 -15.14 16.31 -19.82
N ARG A 148 -15.98 17.07 -20.53
CA ARG A 148 -15.74 18.51 -20.76
C ARG A 148 -15.67 19.34 -19.47
N LEU A 149 -16.28 18.85 -18.38
CA LEU A 149 -16.32 19.53 -17.08
C LEU A 149 -15.14 19.17 -16.18
N GLY A 150 -14.29 18.22 -16.60
CA GLY A 150 -13.16 17.73 -15.81
C GLY A 150 -13.09 16.20 -15.78
N SER A 151 -12.06 15.72 -15.09
CA SER A 151 -11.79 14.30 -14.88
C SER A 151 -12.12 13.90 -13.46
N TYR A 152 -12.65 12.69 -13.30
CA TYR A 152 -12.92 12.09 -11.99
C TYR A 152 -12.37 10.67 -11.95
N GLY A 153 -12.17 10.15 -10.74
CA GLY A 153 -11.79 8.77 -10.56
C GLY A 153 -12.34 8.18 -9.26
N LEU A 154 -12.51 6.87 -9.30
CA LEU A 154 -12.98 6.06 -8.19
C LEU A 154 -11.95 4.96 -7.96
N LYS A 155 -11.51 4.82 -6.71
CA LYS A 155 -10.45 3.91 -6.31
C LYS A 155 -10.94 2.98 -5.20
N ILE A 156 -10.64 1.69 -5.36
CA ILE A 156 -10.88 0.65 -4.36
C ILE A 156 -9.53 0.11 -3.93
N LYS A 157 -9.29 0.00 -2.62
CA LYS A 157 -8.00 -0.38 -2.02
C LYS A 157 -8.15 -1.46 -0.93
N PRO A 158 -8.51 -2.72 -1.26
CA PRO A 158 -8.38 -3.81 -0.29
C PRO A 158 -6.94 -3.96 0.18
N ILE A 159 -6.80 -4.25 1.47
CA ILE A 159 -5.53 -4.42 2.15
C ILE A 159 -5.58 -5.65 3.03
N TYR A 160 -4.44 -6.32 3.16
CA TYR A 160 -4.20 -7.41 4.10
C TYR A 160 -2.91 -7.14 4.86
N THR A 161 -2.93 -7.35 6.16
CA THR A 161 -1.80 -7.14 7.07
C THR A 161 -1.56 -8.42 7.86
N SER A 162 -0.29 -8.78 8.05
CA SER A 162 0.14 -9.90 8.89
C SER A 162 1.35 -9.50 9.74
N LEU A 163 1.37 -10.00 10.98
CA LEU A 163 2.46 -9.88 11.95
C LEU A 163 3.03 -11.25 12.30
#